data_AF-A0A0G1CK92-F1
#
_entry.id   AF-A0A0G1CK92-F1
#
_cell.length_a   1.000
_cell.length_b   1.000
_cell.length_c   1.000
_cell.angle_alpha   90.00
_cell.angle_beta   90.00
_cell.angle_gamma   90.00
#
_symmetry.space_group_name_H-M   'P 1'
#
loop_
_entity.id
_entity.type
_entity.pdbx_description
1 polymer ?
#
loop_
_entity_poly.entity_id
_entity_poly.type
_entity_poly.pdbx_seq_one_letter_code
_entity_poly.pdbx_strand_id
1 'polypeptide(L)'
;MGIYLTPHYEYALAMAVRTHGLTFINDDKTIEFENPELFNPNESVFVYEVEVSEKYARQIDNNQFVVEGLEEITPTHKYTHKAGEIEQYYELKNWKKKNINESNS
;
A
#
# COMPACT_ATOMS: atom_id res chain seq x y z
N MET A 1 -4.60 -9.77 18.79
CA MET A 1 -4.03 -8.88 17.76
C MET A 1 -4.14 -9.62 16.45
N GLY A 2 -4.71 -9.00 15.42
CA GLY A 2 -4.80 -9.57 14.08
C GLY A 2 -3.81 -8.87 13.16
N ILE A 3 -3.08 -9.63 12.35
CA ILE A 3 -2.21 -9.09 11.30
C ILE A 3 -2.96 -9.22 9.97
N TYR A 4 -3.15 -8.10 9.28
CA TYR A 4 -3.87 -8.06 8.01
C TYR A 4 -2.89 -8.23 6.86
N LEU A 5 -3.15 -9.23 6.03
CA LEU A 5 -2.35 -9.57 4.86
C LEU A 5 -3.22 -9.50 3.61
N THR A 6 -2.59 -9.33 2.47
CA THR A 6 -3.25 -9.37 1.17
C THR A 6 -2.47 -10.30 0.24
N PRO A 7 -3.15 -11.11 -0.61
CA PRO A 7 -2.47 -11.87 -1.64
C PRO A 7 -2.11 -11.00 -2.86
N HIS A 8 -2.58 -9.75 -2.92
CA HIS A 8 -2.44 -8.87 -4.08
C HIS A 8 -1.31 -7.87 -3.85
N TYR A 9 -0.25 -7.99 -4.64
CA TYR A 9 0.95 -7.18 -4.48
C TYR A 9 0.69 -5.69 -4.62
N GLU A 10 -0.12 -5.30 -5.59
CA GLU A 10 -0.46 -3.90 -5.84
C GLU A 10 -1.26 -3.30 -4.67
N TYR A 11 -2.08 -4.11 -4.01
CA TYR A 11 -2.84 -3.70 -2.84
C TYR A 11 -1.92 -3.53 -1.63
N ALA A 12 -0.94 -4.42 -1.46
CA ALA A 12 0.09 -4.28 -0.42
C ALA A 12 0.90 -2.99 -0.61
N LEU A 13 1.28 -2.68 -1.85
CA LEU A 13 1.97 -1.43 -2.17
C LEU A 13 1.08 -0.21 -1.87
N ALA A 14 -0.21 -0.25 -2.25
CA ALA A 14 -1.17 0.82 -1.95
C ALA A 14 -1.28 1.09 -0.44
N MET A 15 -1.38 0.04 0.37
CA MET A 15 -1.45 0.16 1.84
C MET A 15 -0.12 0.64 2.47
N ALA A 16 1.01 0.38 1.81
CA ALA A 16 2.32 0.82 2.27
C ALA A 16 2.53 2.33 2.03
N VAL A 17 1.88 2.90 1.02
CA VAL A 17 1.82 4.34 0.79
C VAL A 17 0.98 4.98 1.90
N ARG A 18 1.58 5.89 2.66
CA ARG A 18 0.91 6.57 3.78
C ARG A 18 0.94 8.07 3.60
N THR A 19 -0.21 8.69 3.77
CA THR A 19 -0.35 10.16 3.77
C THR A 19 -0.88 10.66 5.12
N HIS A 20 -0.50 10.01 6.23
CA HIS A 20 -0.92 10.38 7.59
C HIS A 20 -2.44 10.58 7.77
N GLY A 21 -3.26 9.75 7.13
CA GLY A 21 -4.71 9.79 7.20
C GLY A 21 -5.33 8.54 6.55
N LEU A 22 -6.64 8.57 6.34
CA LEU A 22 -7.36 7.53 5.62
C LEU A 22 -6.90 7.46 4.16
N THR A 23 -6.92 6.25 3.61
CA THR A 23 -6.65 5.97 2.20
C THR A 23 -7.79 5.11 1.70
N PHE A 24 -8.47 5.55 0.66
CA PHE A 24 -9.57 4.85 0.04
C PHE A 24 -9.07 4.24 -1.27
N ILE A 25 -9.11 2.91 -1.37
CA ILE A 25 -8.75 2.16 -2.58
C ILE A 25 -10.06 1.66 -3.17
N ASN A 26 -10.42 2.13 -4.35
CA ASN A 26 -11.69 1.83 -4.99
C ASN A 26 -11.58 0.66 -5.98
N ASP A 27 -12.72 0.03 -6.26
CA ASP A 27 -12.80 -1.11 -7.20
C ASP A 27 -12.39 -0.76 -8.64
N ASP A 28 -12.49 0.51 -9.02
CA ASP A 28 -12.09 1.03 -10.34
C ASP A 28 -10.59 1.32 -10.46
N LYS A 29 -9.78 0.79 -9.53
CA LYS A 29 -8.32 1.00 -9.45
C LYS A 29 -7.96 2.48 -9.29
N THR A 30 -8.71 3.20 -8.48
CA THR A 30 -8.39 4.57 -8.07
C THR A 30 -8.05 4.63 -6.58
N ILE A 31 -7.21 5.60 -6.21
CA ILE A 31 -6.88 5.89 -4.81
C ILE A 31 -7.19 7.35 -4.49
N GLU A 32 -7.81 7.56 -3.34
CA GLU A 32 -8.02 8.86 -2.72
C GLU A 32 -7.35 8.89 -1.34
N PHE A 33 -6.47 9.87 -1.13
CA PHE A 33 -5.83 10.11 0.16
C PHE A 33 -6.60 11.16 0.96
N GLU A 34 -6.70 11.02 2.28
CA GLU A 34 -7.27 12.09 3.12
C GLU A 34 -6.41 13.37 3.04
N ASN A 35 -5.09 13.22 3.03
CA ASN A 35 -4.11 14.32 2.94
C ASN A 35 -3.22 14.16 1.70
N PRO A 36 -3.75 14.35 0.47
CA PRO A 36 -3.02 14.08 -0.76
C PRO A 36 -1.76 14.95 -0.91
N GLU A 37 -1.72 16.13 -0.32
CA GLU A 37 -0.56 17.03 -0.33
C GLU A 37 0.68 16.48 0.38
N LEU A 38 0.50 15.49 1.25
CA LEU A 38 1.59 14.80 1.95
C LEU A 38 2.16 13.63 1.16
N PHE A 39 1.52 13.23 0.05
CA PHE A 39 2.05 12.17 -0.80
C PHE A 39 3.36 12.59 -1.45
N ASN A 40 4.44 11.87 -1.11
CA ASN A 40 5.76 12.04 -1.70
C ASN A 40 6.11 10.83 -2.58
N PRO A 41 6.10 10.96 -3.92
CA PRO A 41 6.35 9.82 -4.80
C PRO A 41 7.77 9.25 -4.67
N ASN A 42 8.72 9.99 -4.10
CA ASN A 42 10.10 9.54 -3.92
C ASN A 42 10.36 8.90 -2.54
N GLU A 43 9.36 8.87 -1.66
CA GLU A 43 9.45 8.20 -0.37
C GLU A 43 9.65 6.70 -0.56
N SER A 44 10.55 6.11 0.22
CA SER A 44 10.77 4.67 0.19
C SER A 44 9.71 3.97 1.03
N VAL A 45 9.01 3.02 0.42
CA VAL A 45 8.01 2.17 1.07
C VAL A 45 8.45 0.71 1.02
N PHE A 46 7.95 -0.10 1.95
CA PHE A 46 8.34 -1.50 2.09
C PHE A 46 7.14 -2.42 1.97
N VAL A 47 7.28 -3.46 1.16
CA VAL A 47 6.34 -4.59 1.08
C VAL A 47 7.05 -5.83 1.58
N TYR A 48 6.41 -6.55 2.50
CA TYR A 48 6.93 -7.78 3.08
C TYR A 48 6.10 -8.95 2.58
N GLU A 49 6.76 -9.93 1.99
CA GLU A 49 6.15 -11.23 1.69
C GLU A 49 6.33 -12.13 2.90
N VAL A 50 5.30 -12.89 3.22
CA VAL A 50 5.26 -13.79 4.38
C VAL A 50 4.59 -15.10 3.96
N GLU A 51 5.06 -16.21 4.50
CA GLU A 51 4.38 -17.50 4.38
C GLU A 51 3.61 -17.77 5.67
N VAL A 52 2.29 -17.93 5.55
CA VAL A 52 1.41 -18.22 6.69
C VAL A 52 0.59 -19.46 6.39
N SER A 53 0.56 -20.39 7.34
CA SER A 53 -0.30 -21.57 7.24
C SER A 53 -1.77 -21.17 7.31
N GLU A 54 -2.59 -21.72 6.41
CA GLU A 54 -4.03 -21.45 6.32
C GLU A 54 -4.78 -21.65 7.64
N LYS A 55 -4.31 -22.52 8.54
CA LYS A 55 -4.93 -22.72 9.86
C LYS A 55 -4.95 -21.47 10.75
N TYR A 56 -4.07 -20.50 10.48
CA TYR A 56 -3.99 -19.23 11.20
C TYR A 56 -4.62 -18.07 10.43
N ALA A 57 -4.95 -18.27 9.15
CA ALA A 57 -5.43 -17.24 8.26
C ALA A 57 -6.92 -17.41 7.99
N ARG A 58 -7.69 -16.35 8.16
CA ARG A 58 -9.11 -16.31 7.81
C ARG A 58 -9.31 -15.20 6.80
N GLN A 59 -9.93 -15.53 5.67
CA GLN A 59 -10.32 -14.52 4.70
C GLN A 59 -11.40 -13.61 5.29
N ILE A 60 -11.24 -12.30 5.16
CA ILE A 60 -12.21 -11.31 5.62
C ILE A 60 -12.91 -10.62 4.46
N ASP A 61 -12.24 -10.50 3.32
CA ASP A 61 -12.80 -10.07 2.05
C ASP A 61 -11.94 -10.58 0.86
N ASN A 62 -12.26 -10.15 -0.36
CA ASN A 62 -11.58 -10.60 -1.58
C ASN A 62 -10.11 -10.16 -1.67
N ASN A 63 -9.72 -9.14 -0.90
CA ASN A 63 -8.39 -8.55 -0.92
C ASN A 63 -7.59 -8.86 0.34
N GLN A 64 -8.24 -9.33 1.42
CA GLN A 64 -7.62 -9.39 2.73
C GLN A 64 -7.87 -10.70 3.47
N PHE A 65 -6.81 -11.11 4.18
CA PHE A 65 -6.83 -12.15 5.20
C PHE A 65 -6.44 -11.53 6.53
N VAL A 66 -7.08 -11.98 7.60
CA VAL A 66 -6.61 -11.72 8.97
C VAL A 66 -5.90 -12.96 9.49
N VAL A 67 -4.71 -12.75 10.04
CA VAL A 67 -3.92 -13.78 10.71
C VAL A 67 -4.04 -13.58 12.22
N GLU A 68 -4.46 -14.63 12.91
CA GLU A 68 -4.72 -14.63 14.35
C GLU A 68 -4.00 -15.81 15.02
N GLY A 69 -3.55 -15.63 16.26
CA GLY A 69 -2.94 -16.72 17.04
C GLY A 69 -1.48 -17.03 16.72
N LEU A 70 -0.81 -16.20 15.91
CA LEU A 70 0.65 -16.21 15.79
C LEU A 70 1.28 -15.18 16.75
N GLU A 71 2.32 -15.58 17.45
CA GLU A 71 3.12 -14.67 18.29
C GLU A 71 4.05 -13.78 17.45
N GLU A 72 4.58 -14.33 16.36
CA GLU A 72 5.50 -13.64 15.44
C GLU A 72 5.19 -14.04 13.98
N ILE A 73 5.45 -13.11 13.06
CA ILE A 73 5.49 -13.37 11.62
C ILE A 73 6.87 -12.95 11.10
N THR A 74 7.57 -13.89 10.48
CA THR A 74 8.87 -13.64 9.84
C THR A 74 8.68 -13.45 8.33
N PRO A 75 9.08 -12.31 7.75
CA PRO A 75 9.08 -12.11 6.31
C PRO A 75 10.02 -13.09 5.60
N THR A 76 9.55 -13.66 4.49
CA THR A 76 10.39 -14.41 3.55
C THR A 76 11.18 -13.46 2.66
N HIS A 77 10.54 -12.37 2.22
CA HIS A 77 11.17 -11.35 1.41
C HIS A 77 10.77 -9.93 1.85
N LYS A 78 11.69 -8.99 1.60
CA LYS A 78 11.46 -7.56 1.75
C LYS A 78 11.72 -6.86 0.42
N TYR A 79 10.69 -6.22 -0.11
CA TYR A 79 10.77 -5.38 -1.30
C TYR A 79 10.80 -3.91 -0.89
N THR A 80 11.61 -3.12 -1.60
CA THR A 80 11.70 -1.67 -1.40
C THR A 80 11.28 -0.97 -2.67
N HIS A 81 10.31 -0.06 -2.55
CA HIS A 81 9.74 0.68 -3.67
C HIS A 81 9.79 2.17 -3.41
N LYS A 82 9.63 2.95 -4.48
CA LYS A 82 9.19 4.33 -4.38
C LYS A 82 7.67 4.40 -4.30
N ALA A 83 7.13 5.25 -3.43
CA ALA A 83 5.69 5.42 -3.27
C ALA A 83 4.98 5.76 -4.59
N GLY A 84 5.65 6.51 -5.49
CA GLY A 84 5.17 6.84 -6.82
C GLY A 84 4.98 5.64 -7.77
N GLU A 85 5.58 4.49 -7.47
CA GLU A 85 5.37 3.27 -8.25
C GLU A 85 3.95 2.75 -8.15
N ILE A 86 3.15 3.22 -7.18
CA ILE A 86 1.72 2.90 -7.12
C ILE A 86 0.94 3.38 -8.35
N GLU A 87 1.41 4.42 -9.04
CA GLU A 87 0.82 4.92 -10.29
C GLU A 87 0.89 3.89 -11.45
N GLN A 88 1.66 2.80 -11.30
CA GLN A 88 1.67 1.69 -12.26
C GLN A 88 0.40 0.82 -12.17
N TYR A 89 -0.30 0.87 -11.03
CA TYR A 89 -1.45 0.01 -10.73
C TYR A 89 -2.73 0.79 -10.46
N TYR A 90 -2.62 2.02 -9.95
CA TYR A 90 -3.76 2.85 -9.55
C TYR A 90 -3.66 4.28 -10.06
N GLU A 91 -4.79 4.90 -10.37
CA GLU A 91 -4.89 6.33 -10.63
C GLU A 91 -5.13 7.11 -9.32
N LEU A 92 -4.32 8.15 -9.05
CA LEU A 92 -4.48 9.00 -7.87
C LEU A 92 -5.43 10.17 -8.18
N LYS A 93 -6.65 10.18 -7.60
CA LYS A 93 -7.72 11.13 -8.02
C LYS A 93 -7.58 12.54 -7.46
N ASN A 94 -7.12 12.67 -6.22
CA ASN A 94 -7.05 13.95 -5.52
C ASN A 94 -5.62 14.46 -5.30
N TRP A 95 -4.63 13.77 -5.88
CA TRP A 95 -3.25 14.20 -5.88
C TRP A 95 -2.91 15.01 -7.14
N LYS A 96 -2.27 16.18 -6.96
CA LYS A 96 -1.76 16.98 -8.07
C LYS A 96 -0.25 16.79 -8.16
N LYS A 97 0.21 16.12 -9.22
CA LYS A 97 1.62 16.07 -9.57
C LYS A 97 2.13 17.50 -9.74
N LYS A 98 3.04 17.94 -8.86
CA LYS A 98 3.70 19.24 -9.05
C LYS A 98 4.50 19.13 -10.34
N ASN A 99 4.05 19.83 -11.40
CA ASN A 99 4.85 20.03 -12.59
C ASN A 99 6.07 20.86 -12.19
N ILE A 100 7.23 20.22 -12.09
CA ILE A 100 8.51 20.92 -12.00
C ILE A 100 8.82 21.38 -13.43
N ASN A 101 8.12 22.40 -13.91
CA ASN A 101 8.54 23.12 -15.11
C ASN A 101 9.30 24.38 -14.66
N GLU A 102 10.62 24.26 -14.74
CA GLU A 102 11.62 25.31 -15.03
C GLU A 102 11.29 26.73 -14.55
N SER A 103 11.66 27.04 -13.31
CA SER A 103 12.01 28.42 -12.92
C SER A 103 13.50 28.64 -13.19
N ASN A 104 13.89 28.63 -14.47
CA ASN A 104 15.12 29.27 -14.94
C ASN A 104 14.71 30.35 -15.94
N SER A 105 14.36 31.53 -15.43
CA SER A 105 14.25 32.78 -16.20
C SER A 105 14.73 33.93 -15.33
#